data_AF-A0A947GQ85-F1
#
_entry.id   AF-A0A947GQ85-F1
#
_cell.length_a   1.000
_cell.length_b   1.000
_cell.length_c   1.000
_cell.angle_alpha   90.00
_cell.angle_beta   90.00
_cell.angle_gamma   90.00
#
_symmetry.space_group_name_H-M   'P 1'
#
loop_
_entity.id
_entity.type
_entity.pdbx_description
1 polymer ?
#
loop_
_entity_poly.entity_id
_entity_poly.type
_entity_poly.pdbx_seq_one_letter_code
_entity_poly.pdbx_strand_id
1 'polypeptide(L)'
;MTPAKNVSASPPATPYGTLPPAATPSARKPLSLPRLREMHAQGEKITMLTAYDATFAAVADAAGVECILVGDSLGMVCQGLTSTVGVTLETMRHHTECVANGLRRSHATAWLIGDLPFGTYHESKEQALRSAVVLMQAGAHMVKLEGGGWTT
;
A
#
# COMPACT_ATOMS: atom_id res chain seq x y z
N MET A 1 -36.32 -37.39 27.53
CA MET A 1 -36.20 -35.93 27.28
C MET A 1 -34.84 -35.69 26.64
N THR A 2 -34.82 -35.45 25.34
CA THR A 2 -33.58 -35.22 24.54
C THR A 2 -33.26 -33.73 24.59
N PRO A 3 -32.01 -33.28 24.83
CA PRO A 3 -31.69 -31.86 24.82
C PRO A 3 -31.66 -31.35 23.38
N ALA A 4 -32.31 -30.21 23.13
CA ALA A 4 -32.32 -29.53 21.85
C ALA A 4 -30.91 -29.03 21.49
N LYS A 5 -30.46 -29.31 20.27
CA LYS A 5 -29.24 -28.73 19.69
C LYS A 5 -29.48 -27.24 19.45
N ASN A 6 -28.65 -26.41 20.07
CA ASN A 6 -28.58 -24.97 19.79
C ASN A 6 -28.00 -24.77 18.39
N VAL A 7 -28.84 -24.36 17.43
CA VAL A 7 -28.41 -23.96 16.09
C VAL A 7 -27.95 -22.51 16.20
N SER A 8 -26.64 -22.25 16.06
CA SER A 8 -26.18 -20.86 15.94
C SER A 8 -26.64 -20.29 14.60
N ALA A 9 -27.43 -19.23 14.65
CA ALA A 9 -27.87 -18.51 13.47
C ALA A 9 -26.65 -17.79 12.84
N SER A 10 -26.40 -18.04 11.55
CA SER A 10 -25.44 -17.25 10.79
C SER A 10 -25.98 -15.82 10.64
N PRO A 11 -25.14 -14.77 10.78
CA PRO A 11 -25.60 -13.39 10.66
C PRO A 11 -26.13 -13.11 9.24
N PRO A 12 -27.15 -12.25 9.09
CA PRO A 12 -27.75 -11.95 7.80
C PRO A 12 -26.72 -11.28 6.89
N ALA A 13 -26.47 -11.88 5.72
CA ALA A 13 -25.65 -11.27 4.68
C ALA A 13 -26.36 -10.00 4.16
N THR A 14 -25.69 -8.86 4.25
CA THR A 14 -26.20 -7.58 3.75
C THR A 14 -26.04 -7.51 2.21
N PRO A 15 -26.97 -6.86 1.49
CA PRO A 15 -26.96 -6.81 0.01
C PRO A 15 -25.75 -6.06 -0.58
N TYR A 16 -25.01 -5.34 0.26
CA TYR A 16 -23.81 -4.57 -0.12
C TYR A 16 -22.53 -5.12 0.52
N GLY A 17 -22.56 -6.38 0.95
CA GLY A 17 -21.42 -7.09 1.51
C GLY A 17 -21.30 -6.96 3.02
N THR A 18 -20.94 -8.08 3.64
CA THR A 18 -20.50 -8.15 5.03
C THR A 18 -18.97 -8.26 5.01
N LEU A 19 -18.27 -7.40 5.74
CA LEU A 19 -16.82 -7.45 5.79
C LEU A 19 -16.37 -8.78 6.43
N PRO A 20 -15.34 -9.46 5.88
CA PRO A 20 -14.74 -10.60 6.53
C PRO A 20 -14.24 -10.23 7.94
N PRO A 21 -14.23 -11.17 8.89
CA PRO A 21 -13.55 -10.96 10.17
C PRO A 21 -12.09 -10.56 9.93
N ALA A 22 -11.57 -9.66 10.77
CA ALA A 22 -10.17 -9.25 10.72
C ALA A 22 -9.24 -10.47 10.71
N ALA A 23 -8.16 -10.39 9.91
CA ALA A 23 -7.15 -11.44 9.86
C ALA A 23 -6.57 -11.72 11.26
N THR A 24 -6.15 -12.96 11.50
CA THR A 24 -5.44 -13.34 12.72
C THR A 24 -4.24 -12.42 12.92
N PRO A 25 -3.98 -11.88 14.12
CA PRO A 25 -2.85 -10.97 14.35
C PRO A 25 -1.53 -11.61 13.90
N SER A 26 -0.74 -10.89 13.11
CA SER A 26 0.58 -11.37 12.69
C SER A 26 1.55 -11.38 13.86
N ALA A 27 2.44 -12.37 13.89
CA ALA A 27 3.62 -12.34 14.76
C ALA A 27 4.66 -11.29 14.30
N ARG A 28 4.57 -10.83 13.04
CA ARG A 28 5.50 -9.86 12.47
C ARG A 28 5.12 -8.45 12.91
N LYS A 29 6.11 -7.68 13.36
CA LYS A 29 5.92 -6.26 13.71
C LYS A 29 5.83 -5.41 12.44
N PRO A 30 5.05 -4.31 12.44
CA PRO A 30 5.08 -3.35 11.34
C PRO A 30 6.49 -2.85 11.05
N LEU A 31 6.83 -2.81 9.76
CA LEU A 31 8.11 -2.30 9.28
C LEU A 31 8.22 -0.80 9.57
N SER A 32 9.46 -0.36 9.78
CA SER A 32 9.80 1.04 10.04
C SER A 32 11.11 1.40 9.37
N LEU A 33 11.36 2.69 9.15
CA LEU A 33 12.63 3.16 8.58
C LEU A 33 13.87 2.70 9.38
N PRO A 34 13.88 2.74 10.73
CA PRO A 34 14.98 2.15 11.51
C PRO A 34 15.16 0.65 11.23
N ARG A 35 14.08 -0.13 11.19
CA ARG A 35 14.15 -1.57 10.90
C ARG A 35 14.70 -1.85 9.51
N LEU A 36 14.30 -1.10 8.49
CA LEU A 36 14.85 -1.21 7.13
C LEU A 36 16.37 -0.92 7.10
N ARG A 37 16.83 0.06 7.88
CA ARG A 37 18.27 0.35 8.01
C ARG A 37 19.03 -0.77 8.73
N GLU A 38 18.45 -1.36 9.77
CA GLU A 38 19.02 -2.52 10.45
C GLU A 38 19.15 -3.72 9.52
N MET A 39 18.09 -4.05 8.77
CA MET A 39 18.10 -5.14 7.78
C MET A 39 19.23 -4.93 6.77
N HIS A 40 19.36 -3.73 6.23
CA HIS A 40 20.46 -3.37 5.31
C HIS A 40 21.84 -3.55 5.97
N ALA A 41 22.03 -3.04 7.19
CA ALA A 41 23.30 -3.17 7.92
C ALA A 41 23.68 -4.63 8.24
N GLN A 42 22.67 -5.49 8.41
CA GLN A 42 22.82 -6.93 8.65
C GLN A 42 22.97 -7.74 7.35
N GLY A 43 22.84 -7.10 6.18
CA GLY A 43 22.84 -7.80 4.88
C GLY A 43 21.57 -8.62 4.61
N GLU A 44 20.52 -8.43 5.42
CA GLU A 44 19.20 -9.03 5.22
C GLU A 44 18.54 -8.39 4.00
N LYS A 45 18.11 -9.20 3.03
CA LYS A 45 17.50 -8.70 1.79
C LYS A 45 16.09 -8.22 2.08
N ILE A 46 15.76 -7.02 1.61
CA ILE A 46 14.42 -6.43 1.73
C ILE A 46 13.65 -6.79 0.47
N THR A 47 12.50 -7.45 0.61
CA THR A 47 11.62 -7.69 -0.54
C THR A 47 10.66 -6.53 -0.77
N MET A 48 10.45 -6.18 -2.03
CA MET A 48 9.53 -5.13 -2.44
C MET A 48 8.74 -5.59 -3.67
N LEU A 49 7.42 -5.41 -3.64
CA LEU A 49 6.55 -5.65 -4.78
C LEU A 49 5.67 -4.43 -5.04
N THR A 50 5.25 -4.27 -6.29
CA THR A 50 4.19 -3.32 -6.60
C THR A 50 2.82 -3.91 -6.27
N ALA A 51 1.92 -3.07 -5.80
CA ALA A 51 0.50 -3.39 -5.67
C ALA A 51 -0.32 -2.12 -5.87
N TYR A 52 -1.54 -2.28 -6.39
CA TYR A 52 -2.39 -1.15 -6.78
C TYR A 52 -3.80 -1.24 -6.20
N ASP A 53 -4.14 -2.33 -5.51
CA ASP A 53 -5.45 -2.52 -4.89
C ASP A 53 -5.36 -3.21 -3.53
N ALA A 54 -6.48 -3.20 -2.82
CA ALA A 54 -6.58 -3.74 -1.48
C ALA A 54 -6.33 -5.25 -1.41
N THR A 55 -6.72 -6.00 -2.45
CA THR A 55 -6.67 -7.46 -2.45
C THR A 55 -5.23 -7.94 -2.58
N PHE A 56 -4.51 -7.45 -3.59
CA PHE A 56 -3.10 -7.81 -3.77
C PHE A 56 -2.22 -7.28 -2.66
N ALA A 57 -2.52 -6.10 -2.09
CA ALA A 57 -1.83 -5.59 -0.92
C ALA A 57 -1.96 -6.52 0.29
N ALA A 58 -3.18 -6.99 0.57
CA ALA A 58 -3.43 -7.91 1.68
C ALA A 58 -2.70 -9.25 1.50
N VAL A 59 -2.70 -9.78 0.27
CA VAL A 59 -2.00 -11.04 -0.06
C VAL A 59 -0.48 -10.89 0.05
N ALA A 60 0.10 -9.79 -0.47
CA ALA A 60 1.53 -9.54 -0.37
C ALA A 60 2.00 -9.39 1.09
N ASP A 61 1.24 -8.67 1.91
CA ASP A 61 1.52 -8.50 3.34
C ASP A 61 1.47 -9.82 4.11
N ALA A 62 0.48 -10.68 3.80
CA ALA A 62 0.37 -12.02 4.36
C ALA A 62 1.47 -12.98 3.88
N ALA A 63 1.98 -12.79 2.66
CA ALA A 63 3.12 -13.52 2.14
C ALA A 63 4.46 -13.08 2.76
N GLY A 64 4.46 -12.04 3.59
CA GLY A 64 5.65 -11.56 4.31
C GLY A 64 6.45 -10.48 3.59
N VAL A 65 5.92 -9.89 2.52
CA VAL A 65 6.59 -8.80 1.80
C VAL A 65 6.83 -7.62 2.74
N GLU A 66 8.04 -7.07 2.75
CA GLU A 66 8.43 -5.97 3.64
C GLU A 66 8.01 -4.61 3.12
N CYS A 67 8.05 -4.39 1.81
CA CYS A 67 7.69 -3.12 1.20
C CYS A 67 6.67 -3.30 0.07
N ILE A 68 5.65 -2.44 0.04
CA ILE A 68 4.71 -2.35 -1.07
C ILE A 68 4.88 -0.99 -1.74
N LEU A 69 5.09 -1.00 -3.05
CA LEU A 69 5.19 0.19 -3.88
C LEU A 69 3.91 0.40 -4.69
N VAL A 70 3.22 1.51 -4.44
CA VAL A 70 2.24 2.06 -5.38
C VAL A 70 3.03 2.89 -6.38
N GLY A 71 3.44 2.24 -7.46
CA GLY A 71 4.27 2.84 -8.51
C GLY A 71 3.44 3.39 -9.67
N ASP A 72 3.98 4.40 -10.36
CA ASP A 72 3.37 4.97 -11.57
C ASP A 72 3.32 3.96 -12.75
N SER A 73 3.99 2.81 -12.62
CA SER A 73 3.85 1.63 -13.47
C SER A 73 2.39 1.18 -13.66
N LEU A 74 1.49 1.55 -12.73
CA LEU A 74 0.04 1.36 -12.90
C LEU A 74 -0.51 2.01 -14.18
N GLY A 75 0.13 3.06 -14.70
CA GLY A 75 -0.25 3.67 -15.97
C GLY A 75 -0.20 2.65 -17.11
N MET A 76 0.82 1.79 -17.10
CA MET A 76 0.97 0.75 -18.12
C MET A 76 0.16 -0.50 -17.77
N VAL A 77 0.28 -1.01 -16.54
CA VAL A 77 -0.27 -2.33 -16.19
C VAL A 77 -1.75 -2.31 -15.79
N CYS A 78 -2.27 -1.18 -15.31
CA CYS A 78 -3.68 -1.04 -14.93
C CYS A 78 -4.46 -0.20 -15.95
N GLN A 79 -3.88 0.89 -16.45
CA GLN A 79 -4.59 1.82 -17.35
C GLN A 79 -4.34 1.52 -18.85
N GLY A 80 -3.34 0.70 -19.18
CA GLY A 80 -3.00 0.37 -20.56
C GLY A 80 -2.35 1.52 -21.35
N LEU A 81 -1.80 2.52 -20.66
CA LEU A 81 -1.04 3.60 -21.28
C LEU A 81 0.28 3.05 -21.85
N THR A 82 0.80 3.74 -22.86
CA THR A 82 2.09 3.38 -23.48
C THR A 82 3.30 3.83 -22.64
N SER A 83 3.10 4.71 -21.66
CA SER A 83 4.12 5.17 -20.70
C SER A 83 3.47 5.61 -19.39
N THR A 84 4.27 5.85 -18.35
CA THR A 84 3.79 6.32 -17.03
C THR A 84 3.58 7.83 -16.96
N VAL A 85 3.97 8.58 -18.00
CA VAL A 85 3.89 10.07 -18.03
C VAL A 85 2.45 10.58 -17.85
N GLY A 86 1.45 9.83 -18.30
CA GLY A 86 0.04 10.20 -18.18
C GLY A 86 -0.59 9.98 -16.79
N VAL A 87 0.14 9.40 -15.84
CA VAL A 87 -0.38 9.10 -14.50
C VAL A 87 -0.49 10.39 -13.68
N THR A 88 -1.66 10.61 -13.06
CA THR A 88 -1.93 11.83 -12.27
C THR A 88 -1.68 11.62 -10.77
N LEU A 89 -1.42 12.70 -10.03
CA LEU A 89 -1.35 12.63 -8.56
C LEU A 89 -2.63 12.07 -7.94
N GLU A 90 -3.78 12.39 -8.51
CA GLU A 90 -5.07 11.88 -8.07
C GLU A 90 -5.19 10.36 -8.25
N THR A 91 -4.66 9.83 -9.37
CA THR A 91 -4.58 8.39 -9.60
C THR A 91 -3.70 7.72 -8.54
N MET A 92 -2.53 8.30 -8.28
CA MET A 92 -1.60 7.78 -7.26
C MET A 92 -2.22 7.81 -5.86
N ARG A 93 -2.94 8.89 -5.52
CA ARG A 93 -3.70 9.03 -4.27
C ARG A 93 -4.72 7.89 -4.14
N HIS A 94 -5.55 7.69 -5.16
CA HIS A 94 -6.59 6.65 -5.15
C HIS A 94 -6.03 5.24 -4.93
N HIS A 95 -5.00 4.85 -5.69
CA HIS A 95 -4.39 3.53 -5.53
C HIS A 95 -3.64 3.39 -4.19
N THR A 96 -3.06 4.47 -3.67
CA THR A 96 -2.47 4.50 -2.33
C THR A 96 -3.51 4.25 -1.24
N GLU A 97 -4.67 4.91 -1.32
CA GLU A 97 -5.79 4.69 -0.39
C GLU A 97 -6.28 3.23 -0.46
N CYS A 98 -6.41 2.67 -1.66
CA CYS A 98 -6.80 1.28 -1.87
C CYS A 98 -5.82 0.30 -1.20
N VAL A 99 -4.52 0.46 -1.43
CA VAL A 99 -3.49 -0.39 -0.84
C VAL A 99 -3.42 -0.22 0.68
N ALA A 100 -3.48 1.01 1.20
CA ALA A 100 -3.52 1.27 2.63
C ALA A 100 -4.73 0.62 3.32
N ASN A 101 -5.90 0.63 2.66
CA ASN A 101 -7.09 -0.09 3.13
C ASN A 101 -6.88 -1.62 3.14
N GLY A 102 -6.22 -2.18 2.12
CA GLY A 102 -5.87 -3.59 2.07
C GLY A 102 -4.96 -4.01 3.22
N LEU A 103 -3.89 -3.23 3.45
CA LEU A 103 -2.95 -3.45 4.55
C LEU A 103 -3.64 -3.42 5.92
N ARG A 104 -4.51 -2.41 6.17
CA ARG A 104 -5.28 -2.30 7.42
C ARG A 104 -6.20 -3.49 7.70
N ARG A 105 -6.67 -4.18 6.65
CA ARG A 105 -7.54 -5.35 6.76
C ARG A 105 -6.77 -6.67 6.84
N SER A 106 -5.47 -6.65 6.53
CA SER A 106 -4.55 -7.78 6.62
C SER A 106 -3.77 -7.71 7.93
N HIS A 107 -2.45 -7.91 7.89
CA HIS A 107 -1.58 -7.85 9.06
C HIS A 107 -1.05 -6.45 9.35
N ALA A 108 -1.16 -5.53 8.38
CA ALA A 108 -0.65 -4.16 8.43
C ALA A 108 0.85 -4.10 8.76
N THR A 109 1.62 -5.02 8.18
CA THR A 109 3.05 -5.17 8.49
C THR A 109 3.99 -4.57 7.46
N ALA A 110 3.59 -4.50 6.19
CA ALA A 110 4.41 -3.96 5.12
C ALA A 110 4.56 -2.42 5.17
N TRP A 111 5.70 -1.93 4.69
CA TRP A 111 6.01 -0.52 4.51
C TRP A 111 5.47 -0.01 3.17
N LEU A 112 4.50 0.91 3.20
CA LEU A 112 3.84 1.45 2.01
C LEU A 112 4.61 2.64 1.44
N ILE A 113 4.94 2.57 0.15
CA ILE A 113 5.65 3.62 -0.61
C ILE A 113 4.74 4.07 -1.75
N GLY A 114 4.59 5.38 -1.95
CA GLY A 114 3.87 5.94 -3.10
C GLY A 114 4.80 6.74 -4.03
N ASP A 115 4.67 6.56 -5.34
CA ASP A 115 5.39 7.37 -6.32
C ASP A 115 4.79 8.76 -6.47
N LEU A 116 5.63 9.79 -6.47
CA LEU A 116 5.28 11.08 -7.04
C LEU A 116 5.31 10.94 -8.57
N PRO A 117 4.17 11.04 -9.26
CA PRO A 117 4.15 10.82 -10.70
C PRO A 117 4.76 12.02 -11.44
N PHE A 118 5.06 11.81 -12.73
CA PHE A 118 5.66 12.83 -13.58
C PHE A 118 4.93 14.19 -13.48
N GLY A 119 5.69 15.29 -13.49
CA GLY A 119 5.15 16.66 -13.41
C GLY A 119 4.72 17.14 -12.02
N THR A 120 4.72 16.28 -10.99
CA THR A 120 4.21 16.65 -9.65
C THR A 120 5.26 17.09 -8.64
N TYR A 121 6.53 16.97 -8.98
CA TYR A 121 7.65 17.28 -8.07
C TYR A 121 8.83 17.99 -8.75
N HIS A 122 8.76 18.22 -10.07
CA HIS A 122 9.87 18.73 -10.86
C HIS A 122 10.03 20.25 -10.78
N GLU A 123 8.95 20.97 -10.46
CA GLU A 123 8.92 22.43 -10.50
C GLU A 123 9.72 23.04 -9.35
N SER A 124 9.57 22.49 -8.15
CA SER A 124 10.20 23.01 -6.93
C SER A 124 10.11 22.00 -5.77
N LYS A 125 10.94 22.20 -4.73
CA LYS A 125 10.86 21.42 -3.48
C LYS A 125 9.50 21.60 -2.81
N GLU A 126 8.93 22.80 -2.89
CA GLU A 126 7.63 23.13 -2.32
C GLU A 126 6.50 22.39 -3.06
N GLN A 127 6.59 22.28 -4.38
CA GLN A 127 5.67 21.45 -5.17
C GLN A 127 5.79 19.97 -4.78
N ALA A 128 7.01 19.45 -4.72
CA ALA A 128 7.28 18.07 -4.32
C ALA A 128 6.71 17.76 -2.93
N LEU A 129 6.90 18.67 -1.97
CA LEU A 129 6.37 18.52 -0.61
C LEU A 129 4.84 18.51 -0.59
N ARG A 130 4.18 19.41 -1.32
CA ARG A 130 2.70 19.41 -1.42
C ARG A 130 2.18 18.10 -2.00
N SER A 131 2.80 17.60 -3.06
CA SER A 131 2.42 16.32 -3.67
C SER A 131 2.68 15.13 -2.74
N ALA A 132 3.80 15.15 -2.00
CA ALA A 132 4.11 14.12 -1.01
C ALA A 132 3.08 14.08 0.13
N VAL A 133 2.64 15.24 0.63
CA VAL A 133 1.61 15.33 1.67
C VAL A 133 0.32 14.63 1.23
N VAL A 134 -0.08 14.77 -0.04
CA VAL A 134 -1.28 14.09 -0.57
C VAL A 134 -1.15 12.56 -0.44
N LEU A 135 0.00 11.99 -0.81
CA LEU A 135 0.21 10.54 -0.72
C LEU A 135 0.38 10.05 0.72
N MET A 136 1.04 10.84 1.58
CA MET A 136 1.15 10.56 3.01
C MET A 136 -0.24 10.54 3.67
N GLN A 137 -1.13 11.47 3.32
CA GLN A 137 -2.52 11.50 3.80
C GLN A 137 -3.35 10.32 3.29
N ALA A 138 -3.08 9.84 2.07
CA ALA A 138 -3.68 8.63 1.51
C ALA A 138 -3.24 7.34 2.23
N GLY A 139 -2.13 7.39 2.99
CA GLY A 139 -1.64 6.29 3.83
C GLY A 139 -0.23 5.80 3.47
N ALA A 140 0.47 6.44 2.53
CA ALA A 140 1.88 6.12 2.30
C ALA A 140 2.72 6.39 3.56
N HIS A 141 3.75 5.59 3.80
CA HIS A 141 4.74 5.81 4.86
C HIS A 141 6.00 6.49 4.33
N MET A 142 6.18 6.47 3.01
CA MET A 142 7.31 7.03 2.28
C MET A 142 6.85 7.41 0.87
N VAL A 143 7.52 8.38 0.26
CA VAL A 143 7.35 8.71 -1.15
C VAL A 143 8.63 8.41 -1.93
N LYS A 144 8.50 7.92 -3.17
CA LYS A 144 9.59 7.81 -4.15
C LYS A 144 9.43 8.92 -5.19
N LEU A 145 10.55 9.49 -5.60
CA LEU A 145 10.66 10.42 -6.72
C LEU A 145 11.90 10.03 -7.54
N GLU A 146 11.91 10.43 -8.82
CA GLU A 146 13.02 10.11 -9.73
C GLU A 146 13.81 11.37 -10.08
N GLY A 147 15.13 11.27 -10.00
CA GLY A 147 16.05 12.37 -10.33
C GLY A 147 17.37 12.26 -9.58
N GLY A 148 18.46 12.67 -10.22
CA GLY A 148 19.79 12.75 -9.60
C GLY A 148 20.55 13.97 -10.11
N GLY A 149 21.23 14.69 -9.22
CA GLY A 149 22.14 15.80 -9.56
C GLY A 149 21.52 17.19 -9.73
N TRP A 150 20.26 17.33 -10.13
CA TRP A 150 19.59 18.63 -10.41
C TRP A 150 18.41 18.95 -9.48
N THR A 151 18.07 18.03 -8.58
CA THR A 151 17.00 18.17 -7.57
C THR A 151 17.47 18.83 -6.26
N THR A 152 18.70 19.33 -6.23
CA THR A 152 19.28 20.10 -5.09
C THR A 152 18.88 21.55 -5.10
#